data_AF-A0A7V2F5Z9-F1
#
_entry.id   AF-A0A7V2F5Z9-F1
#
_cell.length_a   1.000
_cell.length_b   1.000
_cell.length_c   1.000
_cell.angle_alpha   90.00
_cell.angle_beta   90.00
_cell.angle_gamma   90.00
#
_symmetry.space_group_name_H-M   'P 1'
#
loop_
_entity.id
_entity.type
_entity.pdbx_description
1 polymer ?
#
loop_
_entity_poly.entity_id
_entity_poly.type
_entity_poly.pdbx_seq_one_letter_code
_entity_poly.pdbx_strand_id
1 'polypeptide(L)'
;MQPRYRSLYHYYWLNDTLVAGHRLRRLEITPVDTQRAQALWQGVLYLTVDHQVVGAELSRTLRTLFGQEYQYIGLQLLPDRQGFWRLASEQLALEIHPPGLSPYRLCLHATYTYPPFDLNPTVLAHKQ
;
A
#
# COMPACT_ATOMS: atom_id res chain seq x y z
N MET A 1 -17.66 -32.41 -7.04
CA MET A 1 -17.76 -31.12 -6.32
C MET A 1 -16.47 -30.34 -6.57
N GLN A 2 -16.50 -29.28 -7.37
CA GLN A 2 -15.34 -28.39 -7.47
C GLN A 2 -15.18 -27.64 -6.15
N PRO A 3 -13.95 -27.49 -5.61
CA PRO A 3 -13.72 -26.66 -4.44
C PRO A 3 -14.08 -25.22 -4.83
N ARG A 4 -15.18 -24.69 -4.27
CA ARG A 4 -15.50 -23.27 -4.36
C ARG A 4 -14.43 -22.55 -3.54
N TYR A 5 -13.41 -22.03 -4.21
CA TYR A 5 -12.48 -21.07 -3.61
C TYR A 5 -13.32 -19.89 -3.11
N ARG A 6 -13.57 -19.83 -1.80
CA ARG A 6 -14.18 -18.65 -1.18
C ARG A 6 -13.09 -17.58 -1.12
N SER A 7 -13.30 -16.48 -1.85
CA SER A 7 -12.48 -15.28 -1.69
C SER A 7 -12.54 -14.85 -0.22
N LEU A 8 -11.39 -14.47 0.34
CA LEU A 8 -11.30 -13.90 1.69
C LEU A 8 -11.77 -12.44 1.74
N TYR A 9 -11.92 -11.80 0.58
CA TYR A 9 -12.27 -10.39 0.44
C TYR A 9 -13.45 -10.17 -0.49
N HIS A 10 -14.22 -9.13 -0.18
CA HIS A 10 -15.05 -8.39 -1.11
C HIS A 10 -14.24 -7.27 -1.77
N TYR A 11 -14.61 -6.95 -3.00
CA TYR A 11 -13.94 -5.98 -3.85
C TYR A 11 -14.96 -4.97 -4.39
N TYR A 12 -14.73 -3.68 -4.16
CA TYR A 12 -15.63 -2.61 -4.62
C TYR A 12 -14.84 -1.55 -5.37
N TRP A 13 -15.24 -1.26 -6.60
CA TRP A 13 -14.69 -0.12 -7.33
C TRP A 13 -15.21 1.18 -6.72
N LEU A 14 -14.28 2.05 -6.36
CA LEU A 14 -14.57 3.41 -5.92
C LEU A 14 -14.39 4.38 -7.08
N ASN A 15 -14.84 5.62 -6.90
CA ASN A 15 -14.58 6.69 -7.87
C ASN A 15 -13.07 6.89 -8.07
N ASP A 16 -12.67 7.05 -9.33
CA ASP A 16 -11.29 7.36 -9.70
C ASP A 16 -10.78 8.61 -8.96
N THR A 17 -9.47 8.67 -8.76
CA THR A 17 -8.79 9.81 -8.15
C THR A 17 -7.65 10.31 -9.03
N LEU A 18 -7.15 11.51 -8.74
CA LEU A 18 -5.95 12.07 -9.34
C LEU A 18 -4.84 12.13 -8.30
N VAL A 19 -3.70 11.53 -8.60
CA VAL A 19 -2.51 11.51 -7.74
C VAL A 19 -1.33 12.04 -8.55
N ALA A 20 -0.75 13.15 -8.12
CA ALA A 20 0.32 13.85 -8.85
C ALA A 20 0.00 14.07 -10.34
N GLY A 21 -1.27 14.35 -10.67
CA GLY A 21 -1.74 14.52 -12.06
C GLY A 21 -2.07 13.23 -12.81
N HIS A 22 -1.81 12.05 -12.22
CA HIS A 22 -2.14 10.76 -12.81
C HIS A 22 -3.49 10.25 -12.32
N ARG A 23 -4.37 9.88 -13.26
CA ARG A 23 -5.66 9.26 -12.95
C ARG A 23 -5.46 7.82 -12.53
N LEU A 24 -5.92 7.49 -11.33
CA LEU A 24 -5.85 6.16 -10.74
C LEU A 24 -7.25 5.63 -10.45
N ARG A 25 -7.46 4.35 -10.73
CA ARG A 25 -8.62 3.59 -10.28
C ARG A 25 -8.43 3.20 -8.84
N ARG A 26 -9.53 3.11 -8.10
CA ARG A 26 -9.51 2.76 -6.68
C ARG A 26 -10.33 1.50 -6.45
N LEU A 27 -9.71 0.52 -5.82
CA LEU A 27 -10.35 -0.74 -5.44
C LEU A 27 -10.35 -0.86 -3.93
N GLU A 28 -11.52 -0.79 -3.33
CA GLU A 28 -11.70 -1.10 -1.92
C GLU A 28 -11.66 -2.62 -1.72
N ILE A 29 -10.89 -3.05 -0.72
CA ILE A 29 -10.80 -4.44 -0.27
C ILE A 29 -11.31 -4.54 1.17
N THR A 30 -12.28 -5.40 1.40
CA THR A 30 -12.87 -5.62 2.73
C THR A 30 -12.99 -7.13 3.02
N PRO A 31 -12.61 -7.61 4.21
CA PRO A 31 -12.76 -9.02 4.57
C PRO A 31 -14.21 -9.49 4.50
N VAL A 32 -14.45 -10.72 4.02
CA VAL A 32 -15.80 -11.30 3.95
C VAL A 32 -16.41 -11.56 5.33
N ASP A 33 -15.60 -11.93 6.31
CA ASP A 33 -16.04 -12.24 7.67
C ASP A 33 -15.36 -11.30 8.66
N THR A 34 -15.95 -10.15 8.93
CA THR A 34 -15.40 -9.16 9.87
C THR A 34 -15.34 -9.65 11.32
N GLN A 35 -16.08 -10.71 11.69
CA GLN A 35 -16.03 -11.27 13.04
C GLN A 35 -14.86 -12.24 13.24
N ARG A 36 -14.42 -12.93 12.18
CA ARG A 36 -13.25 -13.84 12.20
C ARG A 36 -12.02 -13.29 11.48
N ALA A 37 -12.12 -12.15 10.80
CA ALA A 37 -11.03 -11.50 10.04
C ALA A 37 -9.95 -10.86 10.93
N GLN A 38 -9.63 -11.46 12.08
CA GLN A 38 -8.42 -11.09 12.79
C GLN A 38 -7.25 -11.33 11.85
N ALA A 39 -6.43 -10.29 11.64
CA ALA A 39 -5.25 -10.26 10.77
C ALA A 39 -5.41 -10.03 9.26
N LEU A 40 -6.62 -9.85 8.73
CA LEU A 40 -6.79 -9.51 7.31
C LEU A 40 -6.67 -7.99 7.08
N TRP A 41 -6.08 -7.62 5.93
CA TRP A 41 -5.91 -6.23 5.53
C TRP A 41 -7.17 -5.68 4.86
N GLN A 42 -7.54 -4.46 5.18
CA GLN A 42 -8.66 -3.77 4.55
C GLN A 42 -8.28 -2.33 4.21
N GLY A 43 -8.92 -1.78 3.19
CA GLY A 43 -8.66 -0.41 2.76
C GLY A 43 -8.72 -0.31 1.24
N VAL A 44 -7.82 0.48 0.65
CA VAL A 44 -7.89 0.84 -0.77
C VAL A 44 -6.59 0.50 -1.47
N LEU A 45 -6.70 -0.15 -2.62
CA LEU A 45 -5.63 -0.26 -3.61
C LEU A 45 -5.83 0.80 -4.68
N TYR A 46 -4.73 1.41 -5.10
CA TYR A 46 -4.68 2.37 -6.20
C TYR A 46 -4.07 1.68 -7.40
N LEU A 47 -4.79 1.71 -8.53
CA LEU A 47 -4.40 1.03 -9.74
C LEU A 47 -4.31 1.99 -10.92
N THR A 48 -3.44 1.68 -11.87
CA THR A 48 -3.45 2.34 -13.18
C THR A 48 -4.72 1.97 -13.96
N VAL A 49 -4.96 2.65 -15.08
CA VAL A 49 -6.05 2.31 -16.02
C VAL A 49 -5.92 0.86 -16.52
N ASP A 50 -4.68 0.36 -16.62
CA ASP A 50 -4.35 -1.01 -17.04
C ASP A 50 -4.29 -2.00 -15.85
N HIS A 51 -4.82 -1.61 -14.68
CA HIS A 51 -4.94 -2.45 -13.48
C HIS A 51 -3.60 -2.86 -12.83
N GLN A 52 -2.53 -2.11 -13.04
CA GLN A 52 -1.30 -2.29 -12.26
C GLN A 52 -1.44 -1.61 -10.90
N VAL A 53 -1.12 -2.31 -9.81
CA VAL A 53 -1.14 -1.72 -8.46
C VAL A 53 0.04 -0.76 -8.31
N VAL A 54 -0.27 0.50 -8.00
CA VAL A 54 0.71 1.59 -7.84
C VAL A 54 0.57 2.32 -6.51
N GLY A 55 -0.36 1.87 -5.67
CA GLY A 55 -0.45 2.37 -4.30
C GLY A 55 -1.39 1.53 -3.45
N ALA A 56 -1.29 1.72 -2.16
CA ALA A 56 -2.12 1.05 -1.18
C ALA A 56 -2.25 1.90 0.08
N GLU A 57 -3.44 1.92 0.66
CA GLU A 57 -3.73 2.43 2.01
C GLU A 57 -4.50 1.34 2.73
N LEU A 58 -3.79 0.57 3.55
CA LEU A 58 -4.31 -0.64 4.17
C LEU A 58 -4.19 -0.56 5.68
N SER A 59 -5.18 -1.11 6.36
CA SER A 59 -5.20 -1.25 7.81
C SER A 59 -5.59 -2.66 8.21
N ARG A 60 -5.14 -3.09 9.39
CA ARG A 60 -5.63 -4.31 10.03
C ARG A 60 -5.57 -4.18 11.53
N THR A 61 -6.34 -5.03 12.18
CA THR A 61 -6.48 -5.07 13.63
C THR A 61 -6.13 -6.47 14.13
N LEU A 62 -5.23 -6.54 15.12
CA LEU A 62 -4.68 -7.78 15.66
C LEU A 62 -4.80 -7.80 17.17
N ARG A 63 -5.20 -8.93 17.73
CA ARG A 63 -5.08 -9.16 19.17
C ARG A 63 -3.78 -9.92 19.42
N THR A 64 -2.85 -9.31 20.16
CA THR A 64 -1.52 -9.89 20.45
C THR A 64 -1.32 -10.01 21.95
N LEU A 65 -0.16 -10.54 22.35
CA LEU A 65 0.24 -10.60 23.76
C LEU A 65 0.42 -9.20 24.38
N PHE A 66 0.60 -8.17 23.56
CA PHE A 66 0.74 -6.78 23.98
C PHE A 66 -0.58 -6.01 24.01
N GLY A 67 -1.71 -6.65 23.73
CA GLY A 67 -3.03 -6.03 23.70
C GLY A 67 -3.64 -5.96 22.31
N GLN A 68 -4.37 -4.89 22.03
CA GLN A 68 -4.96 -4.65 20.72
C GLN A 68 -3.99 -3.82 19.87
N GLU A 69 -3.57 -4.34 18.73
CA GLU A 69 -2.73 -3.64 17.76
C GLU A 69 -3.55 -3.20 16.56
N TYR A 70 -3.32 -1.97 16.12
CA TYR A 70 -3.83 -1.41 14.87
C TYR A 70 -2.63 -1.12 13.97
N GLN A 71 -2.57 -1.81 12.84
CA GLN A 71 -1.48 -1.68 11.88
C GLN A 71 -1.99 -0.96 10.65
N TYR A 72 -1.17 -0.07 10.12
CA TYR A 72 -1.45 0.70 8.91
C TYR A 72 -0.24 0.69 7.99
N ILE A 73 -0.47 0.45 6.71
CA ILE A 73 0.53 0.54 5.65
C ILE A 73 0.00 1.47 4.57
N GLY A 74 0.79 2.49 4.25
CA GLY A 74 0.61 3.36 3.09
C GLY A 74 1.77 3.16 2.12
N LEU A 75 1.48 3.05 0.83
CA LEU A 75 2.49 2.93 -0.22
C LEU A 75 2.03 3.68 -1.46
N GLN A 76 2.91 4.44 -2.07
CA GLN A 76 2.61 5.22 -3.26
C GLN A 76 3.76 5.15 -4.24
N LEU A 77 3.47 4.76 -5.47
CA LEU A 77 4.36 4.84 -6.60
C LEU A 77 3.94 6.02 -7.47
N LEU A 78 4.93 6.76 -7.97
CA LEU A 78 4.74 7.82 -8.95
C LEU A 78 5.57 7.49 -10.20
N PRO A 79 5.09 7.85 -11.40
CA PRO A 79 5.87 7.60 -12.60
C PRO A 79 7.03 8.61 -12.66
N ASP A 80 8.19 8.14 -13.07
CA ASP A 80 9.30 9.00 -13.40
C ASP A 80 9.09 9.67 -14.77
N ARG A 81 10.05 10.49 -15.21
CA ARG A 81 9.99 11.20 -16.50
C ARG A 81 9.90 10.27 -17.71
N GLN A 82 10.26 9.00 -17.57
CA GLN A 82 10.21 7.98 -18.62
C GLN A 82 8.92 7.14 -18.52
N GLY A 83 8.07 7.39 -17.52
CA GLY A 83 6.83 6.67 -17.29
C GLY A 83 6.99 5.41 -16.44
N PHE A 84 8.16 5.14 -15.86
CA PHE A 84 8.34 3.99 -14.96
C PHE A 84 7.88 4.33 -13.55
N TRP A 85 7.04 3.46 -12.97
CA TRP A 85 6.58 3.60 -11.59
C TRP A 85 7.72 3.38 -10.60
N ARG A 86 7.96 4.35 -9.73
CA ARG A 86 8.95 4.27 -8.65
C ARG A 86 8.29 4.57 -7.32
N LEU A 87 8.79 3.92 -6.26
CA LEU A 87 8.32 4.16 -4.90
C LEU A 87 8.57 5.63 -4.53
N ALA A 88 7.51 6.38 -4.31
CA ALA A 88 7.58 7.80 -3.93
C ALA A 88 7.49 7.97 -2.42
N SER A 89 6.63 7.20 -1.77
CA SER A 89 6.53 7.17 -0.31
C SER A 89 6.06 5.82 0.21
N GLU A 90 6.48 5.51 1.43
CA GLU A 90 5.94 4.42 2.23
C GLU A 90 5.71 4.88 3.67
N GLN A 91 4.64 4.39 4.27
CA GLN A 91 4.22 4.70 5.63
C GLN A 91 3.90 3.39 6.34
N LEU A 92 4.44 3.23 7.53
CA LEU A 92 4.08 2.17 8.46
C LEU A 92 3.69 2.81 9.78
N ALA A 93 2.46 2.60 10.22
CA ALA A 93 2.05 2.98 11.56
C ALA A 93 1.56 1.77 12.34
N LEU A 94 1.94 1.71 13.61
CA LEU A 94 1.55 0.70 14.56
C LEU A 94 1.08 1.41 15.83
N GLU A 95 -0.19 1.24 16.16
CA GLU A 95 -0.78 1.72 17.40
C GLU A 95 -1.10 0.53 18.29
N ILE A 96 -0.65 0.58 19.54
CA ILE A 96 -0.78 -0.52 20.50
C ILE A 96 -1.57 -0.02 21.70
N HIS A 97 -2.64 -0.75 22.04
CA HIS A 97 -3.50 -0.52 23.20
C HIS A 97 -3.21 -1.63 24.24
N PRO A 98 -2.20 -1.45 25.09
CA PRO A 98 -1.85 -2.40 26.13
C PRO A 98 -2.91 -2.48 27.25
N PRO A 99 -3.14 -3.67 27.85
CA PRO A 99 -4.05 -3.80 28.98
C PRO A 99 -3.56 -3.01 30.20
N GLY A 100 -4.39 -2.11 30.74
CA GLY A 100 -4.09 -1.37 31.97
C GLY A 100 -3.03 -0.27 31.83
N LEU A 101 -2.59 0.03 30.59
CA LEU A 101 -1.61 1.07 30.28
C LEU A 101 -2.17 2.02 29.22
N SER A 102 -1.54 3.18 29.05
CA SER A 102 -1.95 4.14 28.02
C SER A 102 -1.54 3.66 26.61
N PRO A 103 -2.35 3.90 25.57
CA PRO A 103 -1.99 3.61 24.20
C PRO A 103 -0.72 4.33 23.75
N TYR A 104 0.03 3.72 22.84
CA TYR A 104 1.18 4.35 22.19
C TYR A 104 1.24 4.02 20.70
N ARG A 105 1.91 4.89 19.93
CA ARG A 105 2.00 4.79 18.47
C ARG A 105 3.44 4.92 17.99
N LEU A 106 3.81 4.03 17.08
CA LEU A 106 5.04 4.10 16.30
C LEU A 106 4.67 4.44 14.86
N CYS A 107 5.39 5.37 14.25
CA CYS A 107 5.16 5.79 12.87
C CYS A 107 6.51 5.90 12.16
N LEU A 108 6.64 5.19 11.05
CA LEU A 108 7.74 5.32 10.11
C LEU A 108 7.17 5.87 8.81
N HIS A 109 7.79 6.91 8.30
CA HIS A 109 7.46 7.50 7.01
C HIS A 109 8.75 7.76 6.25
N ALA A 110 8.84 7.21 5.05
CA ALA A 110 9.94 7.46 4.13
C ALA A 110 9.38 8.09 2.85
N THR A 111 10.10 9.09 2.36
CA THR A 111 9.85 9.70 1.06
C THR A 111 11.13 9.56 0.25
N TYR A 112 10.98 9.16 -1.01
CA TYR A 112 12.11 8.88 -1.88
C TYR A 112 12.24 9.98 -2.92
N THR A 113 13.46 10.44 -3.10
CA THR A 113 13.85 11.31 -4.20
C THR A 113 14.88 10.56 -5.05
N TYR A 114 14.63 10.49 -6.35
CA TYR A 114 15.53 9.85 -7.29
C TYR A 114 16.33 10.92 -8.03
N PRO A 115 17.62 10.67 -8.33
CA PRO A 115 18.36 11.55 -9.21
C PRO A 115 17.68 11.59 -10.59
N PRO A 116 17.78 12.73 -11.30
CA PRO A 116 17.38 12.78 -12.70
C PRO A 116 18.15 11.69 -13.46
N PHE A 117 17.45 10.92 -14.29
CA PHE A 117 18.08 9.86 -15.08
C PHE A 117 18.95 10.50 -16.16
N ASP A 118 20.28 10.36 -16.07
CA ASP A 118 21.20 10.74 -17.14
C ASP A 118 21.13 9.69 -18.25
N LEU A 119 20.36 10.00 -19.30
CA LEU A 119 20.50 9.32 -20.59
C LEU A 119 21.74 9.87 -21.29
N ASN A 120 22.92 9.48 -20.83
CA ASN A 120 24.13 9.62 -21.62
C ASN A 120 24.58 8.23 -22.10
N PRO A 121 24.12 7.77 -23.28
CA PRO A 121 24.57 6.50 -23.85
C PRO A 121 26.09 6.46 -24.14
N THR A 122 26.78 7.59 -23.98
CA THR A 122 28.21 7.77 -24.30
C THR A 122 29.17 7.32 -23.19
N VAL A 123 28.71 7.03 -21.96
CA VAL A 123 29.63 6.72 -20.83
C VAL A 123 29.95 5.22 -20.70
N LEU A 124 29.24 4.34 -21.42
CA LEU A 124 29.58 2.91 -21.47
C LEU A 124 30.69 2.57 -22.49
N ALA A 125 31.16 3.54 -23.29
CA ALA A 125 32.18 3.31 -24.32
C ALA A 125 33.64 3.52 -23.85
N HIS A 126 33.90 3.97 -22.62
CA HIS A 126 35.26 4.22 -22.11
C HIS A 126 35.66 3.29 -20.95
N LYS A 127 35.31 2.01 -21.06
CA LYS A 127 35.97 0.92 -20.33
C LYS A 127 36.19 -0.27 -21.26
N GLN A 128 37.06 -0.08 -22.24
CA GLN A 128 37.81 -1.16 -22.89
C GLN A 128 39.29 -0.79 -22.88
#